data_AF-A0A226F5N9-F1
#
_entry.id   AF-A0A226F5N9-F1
#
_cell.length_a   1.000
_cell.length_b   1.000
_cell.length_c   1.000
_cell.angle_alpha   90.00
_cell.angle_beta   90.00
_cell.angle_gamma   90.00
#
_symmetry.space_group_name_H-M   'P 1'
#
loop_
_entity.id
_entity.type
_entity.pdbx_description
1 polymer ?
#
loop_
_entity_poly.entity_id
_entity_poly.type
_entity_poly.pdbx_seq_one_letter_code
_entity_poly.pdbx_strand_id
1 'polypeptide(L)'
;MNFRCIFTALFLVASSTLVRQTNADECKDFLKTMLMDQMKHVVPCITGLGLSKPHEKKEKVFCIMKCVLQKAQMLGADGNVDFDLVNKLLDGIPASLKDKANNIFSECGHLAADLDPNQPNCDSYAPLLTCVTDIGAKMC
;
A
#
# COMPACT_ATOMS: atom_id res chain seq x y z
N MET A 1 4.07 -38.71 37.19
CA MET A 1 4.57 -37.97 36.01
C MET A 1 3.37 -37.43 35.24
N ASN A 2 3.26 -36.10 35.13
CA ASN A 2 2.06 -35.36 34.71
C ASN A 2 1.87 -35.36 33.18
N PHE A 3 1.12 -36.32 32.65
CA PHE A 3 0.79 -36.45 31.21
C PHE A 3 -0.08 -35.29 30.65
N ARG A 4 -0.69 -34.47 31.53
CA ARG A 4 -1.61 -33.38 31.13
C ARG A 4 -0.89 -32.14 30.57
N CYS A 5 0.37 -31.87 30.94
CA CYS A 5 1.08 -30.68 30.45
C CYS A 5 1.57 -30.81 29.00
N ILE A 6 1.90 -32.02 28.55
CA ILE A 6 2.47 -32.27 27.22
C ILE A 6 1.42 -32.04 26.12
N PHE A 7 0.17 -32.47 26.34
CA PHE A 7 -0.91 -32.30 25.37
C PHE A 7 -1.34 -30.84 25.16
N THR A 8 -1.33 -30.02 26.22
CA THR A 8 -1.63 -28.57 26.11
C THR A 8 -0.57 -27.79 25.35
N ALA A 9 0.71 -28.18 25.47
CA ALA A 9 1.79 -27.51 24.74
C ALA A 9 1.73 -27.78 23.23
N LEU A 10 1.39 -29.01 22.81
CA LEU A 10 1.24 -29.38 21.40
C LEU A 10 0.06 -28.67 20.72
N PHE A 11 -1.04 -28.42 21.44
CA PHE A 11 -2.19 -27.70 20.91
C PHE A 11 -1.92 -26.19 20.70
N LEU A 12 -1.10 -25.58 21.56
CA LEU A 12 -0.70 -24.17 21.43
C LEU A 12 0.26 -23.94 20.26
N VAL A 13 1.17 -24.88 19.99
CA VAL A 13 2.07 -24.78 18.83
C VAL A 13 1.29 -24.95 17.51
N ALA A 14 0.38 -25.92 17.43
CA ALA A 14 -0.41 -26.16 16.22
C ALA A 14 -1.37 -25.01 15.86
N SER A 15 -1.94 -24.35 16.88
CA SER A 15 -2.80 -23.17 16.66
C SER A 15 -2.02 -21.96 16.18
N SER A 16 -0.79 -21.74 16.67
CA SER A 16 0.06 -20.63 16.23
C SER A 16 0.52 -20.76 14.76
N THR A 17 0.75 -21.97 14.26
CA THR A 17 1.08 -22.21 12.86
C THR A 17 -0.11 -22.02 11.93
N LEU A 18 -1.31 -22.44 12.34
CA LEU A 18 -2.52 -22.32 11.53
C LEU A 18 -2.91 -20.84 11.32
N VAL A 19 -2.87 -20.04 12.40
CA VAL A 19 -3.16 -18.59 12.35
C VAL A 19 -2.17 -17.83 11.46
N ARG A 20 -0.88 -18.21 11.47
CA ARG A 20 0.14 -17.60 10.60
C ARG A 20 -0.13 -17.86 9.12
N GLN A 21 -0.62 -19.05 8.78
CA GLN A 21 -0.86 -19.46 7.40
C GLN A 21 -2.10 -18.79 6.81
N THR A 22 -3.18 -18.66 7.58
CA THR A 22 -4.40 -17.96 7.15
C THR A 22 -4.14 -16.47 6.87
N ASN A 23 -3.31 -15.81 7.69
CA ASN A 23 -2.95 -14.41 7.49
C ASN A 23 -2.10 -14.19 6.22
N ALA A 24 -1.26 -15.14 5.82
CA ALA A 24 -0.43 -15.02 4.62
C ALA A 24 -1.27 -15.11 3.33
N ASP A 25 -2.21 -16.05 3.27
CA ASP A 25 -3.11 -16.23 2.13
C ASP A 25 -4.11 -15.06 2.03
N GLU A 26 -4.70 -14.63 3.15
CA GLU A 26 -5.57 -13.44 3.20
C GLU A 26 -4.83 -12.17 2.74
N CYS A 27 -3.58 -11.98 3.18
CA CYS A 27 -2.76 -10.84 2.78
C CYS A 27 -2.43 -10.86 1.29
N LYS A 28 -2.13 -12.04 0.74
CA LYS A 28 -1.87 -12.22 -0.70
C LYS A 28 -3.12 -11.91 -1.54
N ASP A 29 -4.28 -12.39 -1.14
CA ASP A 29 -5.53 -12.14 -1.85
C ASP A 29 -5.96 -10.68 -1.77
N PHE A 30 -5.74 -10.04 -0.61
CA PHE A 30 -5.92 -8.61 -0.45
C PHE A 30 -4.99 -7.80 -1.36
N LEU A 31 -3.68 -8.07 -1.34
CA LEU A 31 -2.71 -7.38 -2.21
C LEU A 31 -3.04 -7.57 -3.70
N LYS A 32 -3.47 -8.78 -4.10
CA LYS A 32 -3.89 -9.05 -5.48
C LYS A 32 -5.09 -8.21 -5.87
N THR A 33 -6.09 -8.11 -4.99
CA THR A 33 -7.30 -7.30 -5.23
C THR A 33 -6.97 -5.82 -5.29
N MET A 34 -6.19 -5.32 -4.33
CA MET A 34 -5.71 -3.94 -4.28
C MET A 34 -4.88 -3.58 -5.52
N LEU A 35 -3.98 -4.46 -5.96
CA LEU A 35 -3.18 -4.25 -7.17
C LEU A 35 -4.07 -4.17 -8.42
N MET A 36 -5.05 -5.08 -8.56
CA MET A 36 -5.99 -5.02 -9.68
C MET A 36 -6.82 -3.73 -9.68
N ASP A 37 -7.19 -3.23 -8.50
CA ASP A 37 -7.92 -1.97 -8.39
C ASP A 37 -7.03 -0.76 -8.72
N GLN A 38 -5.80 -0.72 -8.20
CA GLN A 38 -4.80 0.30 -8.55
C GLN A 38 -4.50 0.34 -10.05
N MET A 39 -4.49 -0.82 -10.73
CA MET A 39 -4.28 -0.89 -12.18
C MET A 39 -5.35 -0.15 -12.98
N LYS A 40 -6.58 -0.01 -12.46
CA LYS A 40 -7.63 0.80 -13.10
C LYS A 40 -7.25 2.29 -13.19
N HIS A 41 -6.41 2.78 -12.28
CA HIS A 41 -5.92 4.15 -12.28
C HIS A 41 -4.55 4.28 -12.95
N VAL A 42 -3.67 3.29 -12.79
CA VAL A 42 -2.32 3.28 -13.37
C VAL A 42 -2.37 3.16 -14.90
N VAL A 43 -3.20 2.27 -15.46
CA VAL A 43 -3.24 2.05 -16.93
C VAL A 43 -3.63 3.32 -17.70
N PRO A 44 -4.69 4.05 -17.33
CA PRO A 44 -5.00 5.34 -17.97
C PRO A 44 -3.88 6.37 -17.87
N CYS A 45 -3.14 6.39 -16.76
CA CYS A 45 -2.00 7.29 -16.58
C CYS A 45 -0.81 6.94 -17.47
N ILE A 46 -0.48 5.64 -17.58
CA ILE A 46 0.55 5.15 -18.51
C ILE A 46 0.20 5.52 -19.95
N THR A 47 -1.05 5.28 -20.36
CA THR A 47 -1.53 5.61 -21.71
C THR A 47 -1.55 7.12 -21.95
N GLY A 48 -2.02 7.90 -20.97
CA GLY A 48 -2.07 9.37 -21.07
C GLY A 48 -0.68 10.03 -21.13
N LEU A 49 0.33 9.40 -20.51
CA LEU A 49 1.73 9.82 -20.60
C LEU A 49 2.45 9.27 -21.84
N GLY A 50 1.78 8.47 -22.68
CA GLY A 50 2.36 7.88 -23.89
C GLY A 50 3.44 6.81 -23.63
N LEU A 51 3.43 6.20 -22.44
CA LEU A 51 4.47 5.27 -22.00
C LEU A 51 4.16 3.85 -22.50
N SER A 52 4.85 3.41 -23.54
CA SER A 52 4.59 2.11 -24.16
C SER A 52 5.59 1.05 -23.70
N LYS A 53 6.85 1.43 -23.47
CA LYS A 53 7.94 0.49 -23.18
C LYS A 53 8.13 0.30 -21.68
N PRO A 54 8.55 -0.90 -21.22
CA PRO A 54 8.80 -1.16 -19.81
C PRO A 54 9.83 -0.24 -19.16
N HIS A 55 10.90 0.15 -19.87
CA HIS A 55 11.92 1.04 -19.33
C HIS A 55 11.38 2.47 -19.12
N GLU A 56 10.58 2.99 -20.07
CA GLU A 56 9.93 4.31 -19.97
C GLU A 56 9.03 4.38 -18.73
N LYS A 57 8.28 3.30 -18.44
CA LYS A 57 7.43 3.20 -17.24
C LYS A 57 8.25 3.25 -15.95
N LYS A 58 9.42 2.61 -15.94
CA LYS A 58 10.33 2.61 -14.78
C LYS A 58 10.94 4.00 -14.55
N GLU A 59 11.40 4.66 -15.62
CA GLU A 59 11.98 6.00 -15.55
C GLU A 59 10.95 7.08 -15.18
N LYS A 60 9.67 6.86 -15.50
CA LYS A 60 8.57 7.80 -15.23
C LYS A 60 7.64 7.33 -14.12
N VAL A 61 8.07 6.41 -13.26
CA VAL A 61 7.22 5.85 -12.20
C VAL A 61 6.65 6.92 -11.27
N PHE A 62 7.42 7.97 -10.96
CA PHE A 62 6.95 9.08 -10.12
C PHE A 62 5.89 9.93 -10.84
N CYS A 63 6.00 10.14 -12.15
CA CYS A 63 4.99 10.84 -12.92
C CYS A 63 3.71 10.01 -13.12
N ILE A 64 3.84 8.68 -13.23
CA ILE A 64 2.69 7.78 -13.19
C ILE A 64 1.98 7.91 -11.85
N MET A 65 2.73 7.90 -10.73
CA MET A 65 2.16 8.04 -9.39
C MET A 65 1.47 9.39 -9.19
N LYS A 66 2.10 10.49 -9.61
CA LYS A 66 1.48 11.84 -9.64
C LYS A 66 0.12 11.82 -10.34
N CYS A 67 0.06 11.24 -11.55
CA CYS A 67 -1.19 11.14 -12.29
C CYS A 67 -2.25 10.30 -11.55
N VAL A 68 -1.86 9.20 -10.90
CA VAL A 68 -2.77 8.35 -10.12
C VAL A 68 -3.34 9.12 -8.94
N LEU A 69 -2.50 9.82 -8.16
CA LEU A 69 -2.94 10.58 -7.00
C LEU A 69 -3.87 11.74 -7.40
N GLN A 70 -3.59 12.43 -8.51
CA GLN A 70 -4.47 13.46 -9.06
C GLN A 70 -5.82 12.88 -9.49
N LYS A 71 -5.84 11.73 -10.18
CA LYS A 71 -7.08 11.07 -10.62
C LYS A 71 -7.90 10.48 -9.48
N ALA A 72 -7.23 9.97 -8.45
CA ALA A 72 -7.85 9.42 -7.27
C ALA A 72 -8.34 10.52 -6.29
N GLN A 73 -8.09 11.80 -6.61
CA GLN A 73 -8.39 12.95 -5.75
C GLN A 73 -7.82 12.77 -4.33
N MET A 74 -6.69 12.06 -4.22
CA MET A 74 -6.02 11.80 -2.94
C MET A 74 -5.20 12.98 -2.44
N LEU A 75 -5.08 14.02 -3.26
CA LEU A 75 -4.44 15.28 -2.93
C LEU A 75 -5.56 16.33 -2.84
N GLY A 76 -5.65 17.00 -1.69
CA GLY A 76 -6.45 18.19 -1.50
C GLY A 76 -5.98 19.33 -2.41
N ALA A 77 -6.77 20.40 -2.49
CA ALA A 77 -6.45 21.57 -3.33
C ALA A 77 -5.13 22.26 -2.95
N ASP A 78 -4.62 22.00 -1.74
CA ASP A 78 -3.37 22.48 -1.16
C ASP A 78 -2.21 21.47 -1.31
N GLY A 79 -2.44 20.31 -1.95
CA GLY A 79 -1.44 19.26 -2.11
C GLY A 79 -1.35 18.29 -0.92
N ASN A 80 -2.08 18.52 0.17
CA ASN A 80 -2.07 17.64 1.34
C ASN A 80 -2.95 16.39 1.12
N VAL A 81 -2.63 15.31 1.83
CA VAL A 81 -3.45 14.08 1.79
C VAL A 81 -4.79 14.32 2.49
N ASP A 82 -5.88 14.00 1.81
CA ASP A 82 -7.22 14.03 2.37
C ASP A 82 -7.41 12.81 3.31
N PHE A 83 -7.46 13.09 4.62
CA PHE A 83 -7.61 12.07 5.67
C PHE A 83 -8.97 11.35 5.63
N ASP A 84 -10.03 11.96 5.10
CA ASP A 84 -11.32 11.29 4.91
C ASP A 84 -11.23 10.23 3.81
N LEU A 85 -10.40 10.50 2.80
CA LEU A 85 -10.08 9.57 1.72
C LEU A 85 -9.16 8.43 2.19
N VAL A 86 -8.21 8.74 3.08
CA VAL A 86 -7.38 7.71 3.76
C VAL A 86 -8.25 6.77 4.59
N ASN A 87 -9.20 7.31 5.37
CA ASN A 87 -10.12 6.49 6.16
C ASN A 87 -10.98 5.57 5.29
N LYS A 88 -11.46 6.05 4.15
CA LYS A 88 -12.15 5.20 3.16
C LYS A 88 -11.24 4.12 2.56
N LEU A 89 -9.96 4.41 2.34
CA LEU A 89 -9.01 3.38 1.92
C LEU A 89 -8.84 2.30 2.99
N LEU A 90 -8.72 2.72 4.25
CA LEU A 90 -8.58 1.83 5.40
C LEU A 90 -9.81 0.94 5.62
N ASP A 91 -11.00 1.36 5.22
CA ASP A 91 -12.23 0.55 5.31
C ASP A 91 -12.21 -0.68 4.39
N GLY A 92 -11.51 -0.60 3.26
CA GLY A 92 -11.32 -1.73 2.35
C GLY A 92 -10.28 -2.75 2.82
N ILE A 93 -9.54 -2.45 3.90
CA ILE A 93 -8.43 -3.28 4.38
C ILE A 93 -8.95 -4.31 5.39
N PRO A 94 -8.60 -5.61 5.23
CA PRO A 94 -8.91 -6.63 6.22
C PRO A 94 -8.47 -6.21 7.61
N ALA A 95 -9.29 -6.52 8.63
CA ALA A 95 -9.00 -6.12 10.02
C ALA A 95 -7.63 -6.60 10.50
N SER A 96 -7.18 -7.78 10.03
CA SER A 96 -5.85 -8.35 10.29
C SER A 96 -4.68 -7.52 9.75
N LEU A 97 -4.93 -6.60 8.80
CA LEU A 97 -3.93 -5.77 8.12
C LEU A 97 -4.09 -4.28 8.41
N LYS A 98 -5.19 -3.85 9.05
CA LYS A 98 -5.48 -2.42 9.32
C LYS A 98 -4.36 -1.74 10.12
N ASP A 99 -3.83 -2.38 11.15
CA ASP A 99 -2.75 -1.79 11.96
C ASP A 99 -1.47 -1.57 11.14
N LYS A 100 -1.14 -2.52 10.25
CA LYS A 100 0.01 -2.39 9.35
C LYS A 100 -0.21 -1.29 8.31
N ALA A 101 -1.42 -1.18 7.77
CA ALA A 101 -1.77 -0.11 6.83
C ALA A 101 -1.75 1.27 7.51
N ASN A 102 -2.28 1.38 8.72
CA ASN A 102 -2.19 2.58 9.54
C ASN A 102 -0.74 3.00 9.78
N ASN A 103 0.16 2.03 9.99
CA ASN A 103 1.58 2.32 10.13
C ASN A 103 2.18 2.95 8.87
N ILE A 104 1.79 2.49 7.68
CA ILE A 104 2.23 3.10 6.41
C ILE A 104 1.77 4.57 6.33
N PHE A 105 0.50 4.86 6.65
CA PHE A 105 0.00 6.24 6.58
C PHE A 105 0.63 7.14 7.66
N SER A 106 0.83 6.63 8.87
CA SER A 106 1.48 7.35 9.96
C SER A 106 2.95 7.67 9.64
N GLU A 107 3.69 6.70 9.11
CA GLU A 107 5.12 6.88 8.81
C GLU A 107 5.37 7.65 7.52
N CYS A 108 4.57 7.47 6.47
CA CYS A 108 4.83 8.09 5.17
C CYS A 108 3.94 9.30 4.86
N GLY A 109 2.79 9.43 5.51
CA GLY A 109 1.77 10.43 5.16
C GLY A 109 2.27 11.87 5.26
N HIS A 110 3.20 12.14 6.18
CA HIS A 110 3.79 13.47 6.33
C HIS A 110 4.58 13.93 5.09
N LEU A 111 5.16 13.00 4.32
CA LEU A 111 5.89 13.29 3.09
C LEU A 111 4.99 13.81 1.97
N ALA A 112 3.68 13.65 2.12
CA ALA A 112 2.73 14.18 1.14
C ALA A 112 2.66 15.72 1.15
N ALA A 113 3.01 16.38 2.26
CA ALA A 113 3.02 17.83 2.35
C ALA A 113 4.07 18.49 1.43
N ASP A 114 5.11 17.75 1.04
CA ASP A 114 6.19 18.23 0.18
C ASP A 114 5.95 17.94 -1.32
N LEU A 115 4.76 17.44 -1.68
CA LEU A 115 4.43 17.13 -3.07
C LEU A 115 4.12 18.40 -3.85
N ASP A 116 4.86 18.61 -4.95
CA ASP A 116 4.56 19.68 -5.90
C ASP A 116 3.77 19.13 -7.10
N PRO A 117 2.45 19.41 -7.19
CA PRO A 117 1.61 18.94 -8.30
C PRO A 117 1.97 19.62 -9.64
N ASN A 118 2.78 20.68 -9.64
CA ASN A 118 3.21 21.41 -10.84
C ASN A 118 4.63 21.04 -11.27
N GLN A 119 5.34 20.23 -10.48
CA GLN A 119 6.72 19.85 -10.81
C GLN A 119 6.79 19.05 -12.12
N PRO A 120 7.64 19.43 -13.08
CA PRO A 120 7.68 18.80 -14.40
C PRO A 120 8.36 17.42 -14.44
N ASN A 121 9.30 17.15 -13.53
CA ASN A 121 10.01 15.86 -13.40
C ASN A 121 9.38 14.90 -12.39
N CYS A 122 8.45 15.38 -11.55
CA CYS A 122 7.74 14.58 -10.55
C CYS A 122 8.64 14.00 -9.44
N ASP A 123 9.86 14.50 -9.27
CA ASP A 123 10.85 13.99 -8.30
C ASP A 123 10.40 14.20 -6.84
N SER A 124 9.53 15.18 -6.57
CA SER A 124 8.94 15.41 -5.24
C SER A 124 8.14 14.20 -4.74
N TYR A 125 7.69 13.31 -5.64
CA TYR A 125 6.93 12.11 -5.29
C TYR A 125 7.84 10.93 -4.90
N ALA A 126 9.15 11.02 -5.13
CA ALA A 126 10.08 9.93 -4.86
C ALA A 126 10.14 9.54 -3.38
N PRO A 127 10.28 10.47 -2.41
CA PRO A 127 10.36 10.12 -0.99
C PRO A 127 9.11 9.38 -0.50
N LEU A 128 7.93 9.87 -0.87
CA LEU A 128 6.66 9.23 -0.52
C LEU A 128 6.55 7.83 -1.11
N LEU A 129 6.86 7.68 -2.42
CA LEU A 129 6.76 6.39 -3.09
C LEU A 129 7.75 5.36 -2.49
N THR A 130 8.98 5.77 -2.23
CA THR A 130 9.99 4.91 -1.58
C THR A 130 9.51 4.48 -0.20
N CYS A 131 9.04 5.43 0.62
CA CYS A 131 8.55 5.13 1.97
C CYS A 131 7.39 4.11 1.94
N VAL A 132 6.37 4.36 1.11
CA VAL A 132 5.21 3.46 0.97
C VAL A 132 5.62 2.09 0.45
N THR A 133 6.59 2.01 -0.45
CA THR A 133 7.08 0.74 -1.01
C THR A 133 7.87 -0.05 0.04
N ASP A 134 8.74 0.60 0.80
CA ASP A 134 9.59 -0.06 1.82
C ASP A 134 8.78 -0.59 3.00
N ILE A 135 7.75 0.14 3.43
CA ILE A 135 6.85 -0.32 4.50
C ILE A 135 5.79 -1.27 3.95
N GLY A 136 5.24 -0.98 2.76
CA GLY A 136 4.27 -1.83 2.08
C GLY A 136 4.81 -3.23 1.77
N ALA A 137 6.10 -3.36 1.48
CA ALA A 137 6.77 -4.65 1.32
C ALA A 137 6.78 -5.53 2.59
N LYS A 138 6.49 -4.93 3.76
CA LYS A 138 6.40 -5.61 5.07
C LYS A 138 4.95 -5.80 5.54
N MET A 139 3.98 -5.41 4.72
CA MET A 139 2.56 -5.49 5.05
C MET A 139 2.10 -6.96 5.12
N CYS A 140 2.66 -7.81 4.26
CA CYS A 140 2.70 -9.26 4.40
C CYS A 140 4.15 -9.63 4.80
#